data_AF-A0A4Q6A5Q1-F1
#
_entry.id   AF-A0A4Q6A5Q1-F1
#
_cell.length_a   1.000
_cell.length_b   1.000
_cell.length_c   1.000
_cell.angle_alpha   90.00
_cell.angle_beta   90.00
_cell.angle_gamma   90.00
#
_symmetry.space_group_name_H-M   'P 1'
#
loop_
_entity.id
_entity.type
_entity.pdbx_description
1 polymer ?
#
loop_
_entity_poly.entity_id
_entity_poly.type
_entity_poly.pdbx_seq_one_letter_code
_entity_poly.pdbx_strand_id
1 'polypeptide(L)'
;MRQITFREALREAMSEEMRRDDRVFLMGEEVAEYNGAYKVSQGMLAEFGPKRVIDTPIAELGFAAIGVGAAQNGLRPVVEFMTWNFAVLALDQILNTASKMLAMSGGQVSCPIVFRGPNGSAG
;
A
#
# COMPACT_ATOMS: atom_id res chain seq x y z
N MET A 1 14.64 -24.72 -6.40
CA MET A 1 13.86 -23.53 -6.02
C MET A 1 14.79 -22.33 -6.02
N ARG A 2 14.35 -21.17 -6.52
CA ARG A 2 15.14 -19.93 -6.49
C ARG A 2 15.22 -19.43 -5.04
N GLN A 3 16.41 -19.05 -4.57
CA GLN A 3 16.59 -18.44 -3.25
C GLN A 3 16.62 -16.92 -3.38
N ILE A 4 15.77 -16.26 -2.60
CA ILE A 4 15.66 -14.80 -2.51
C ILE A 4 15.35 -14.38 -1.08
N THR A 5 15.67 -13.13 -0.78
CA THR A 5 15.31 -12.51 0.50
C THR A 5 13.80 -12.24 0.56
N PHE A 6 13.27 -12.10 1.78
CA PHE A 6 11.85 -11.83 1.97
C PHE A 6 11.40 -10.51 1.31
N ARG A 7 12.23 -9.46 1.39
CA ARG A 7 11.95 -8.17 0.71
C ARG A 7 11.90 -8.31 -0.81
N GLU A 8 12.73 -9.17 -1.40
CA GLU A 8 12.72 -9.43 -2.85
C GLU A 8 11.45 -10.17 -3.26
N ALA A 9 11.00 -11.13 -2.44
CA ALA A 9 9.74 -11.83 -2.68
C ALA A 9 8.53 -10.88 -2.61
N LEU A 10 8.49 -9.98 -1.62
CA LEU A 10 7.44 -8.95 -1.53
C LEU A 10 7.45 -8.01 -2.73
N ARG A 11 8.65 -7.57 -3.15
CA ARG A 11 8.81 -6.73 -4.34
C ARG A 11 8.29 -7.43 -5.59
N GLU A 12 8.68 -8.69 -5.79
CA GLU A 12 8.26 -9.46 -6.97
C GLU A 12 6.75 -9.63 -7.02
N ALA A 13 6.13 -9.99 -5.90
CA ALA A 13 4.68 -10.08 -5.83
C ALA A 13 3.98 -8.76 -6.22
N MET A 14 4.48 -7.62 -5.72
CA MET A 14 3.91 -6.32 -6.10
C MET A 14 4.18 -5.97 -7.57
N SER A 15 5.42 -6.17 -8.06
CA SER A 15 5.78 -5.86 -9.44
C SER A 15 5.00 -6.73 -10.44
N GLU A 16 4.80 -8.02 -10.15
CA GLU A 16 3.99 -8.91 -10.98
C GLU A 16 2.54 -8.44 -11.08
N GLU A 17 1.91 -8.10 -9.95
CA GLU A 17 0.53 -7.62 -9.95
C GLU A 17 0.40 -6.21 -10.55
N MET A 18 1.40 -5.34 -10.39
CA MET A 18 1.41 -4.01 -11.01
C MET A 18 1.59 -4.06 -12.53
N ARG A 19 2.32 -5.04 -13.07
CA ARG A 19 2.38 -5.29 -14.52
C ARG A 19 1.08 -5.87 -15.06
N ARG A 20 0.38 -6.69 -14.25
CA ARG A 20 -0.84 -7.37 -14.65
C ARG A 20 -2.07 -6.46 -14.63
N ASP A 21 -2.14 -5.54 -13.67
CA ASP A 21 -3.31 -4.70 -13.45
C ASP A 21 -2.89 -3.25 -13.23
N ASP A 22 -3.26 -2.39 -14.19
CA ASP A 22 -2.94 -0.96 -14.16
C ASP A 22 -3.60 -0.18 -13.02
N ARG A 23 -4.56 -0.80 -12.32
CA ARG A 23 -5.25 -0.22 -11.17
C ARG A 23 -4.45 -0.40 -9.87
N VAL A 24 -3.44 -1.27 -9.85
CA VAL A 24 -2.64 -1.55 -8.65
C VAL A 24 -1.55 -0.50 -8.51
N PHE A 25 -1.49 0.23 -7.41
CA PHE A 25 -0.44 1.22 -7.19
C PHE A 25 0.05 1.20 -5.75
N LEU A 26 1.30 1.59 -5.55
CA LEU A 26 1.94 1.71 -4.25
C LEU A 26 1.90 3.16 -3.80
N MET A 27 1.45 3.38 -2.56
CA MET A 27 1.54 4.69 -1.92
C MET A 27 1.95 4.54 -0.46
N GLY A 28 2.76 5.47 0.03
CA GLY A 28 3.24 5.46 1.41
C GLY A 28 4.40 6.41 1.62
N GLU A 29 4.94 6.40 2.83
CA GLU A 29 6.06 7.24 3.19
C GLU A 29 7.35 6.67 2.60
N GLU A 30 8.08 7.51 1.85
CA GLU A 30 9.40 7.17 1.32
C GLU A 30 9.44 5.91 0.42
N VAL A 31 8.30 5.50 -0.14
CA VAL A 31 8.19 4.31 -1.00
C VAL A 31 8.74 4.53 -2.40
N ALA A 32 8.82 5.76 -2.88
CA ALA A 32 9.22 6.09 -4.24
C ALA A 32 10.72 6.44 -4.32
N GLU A 33 11.09 7.68 -4.03
CA GLU A 33 12.46 8.17 -4.24
C GLU A 33 13.48 7.46 -3.33
N TYR A 34 13.09 7.17 -2.09
CA TYR A 34 13.93 6.44 -1.13
C TYR A 34 13.87 4.92 -1.30
N ASN A 35 13.07 4.41 -2.24
CA ASN A 35 12.91 2.97 -2.51
C ASN A 35 12.34 2.17 -1.31
N GLY A 36 11.65 2.83 -0.39
CA GLY A 36 11.12 2.26 0.84
C GLY A 36 12.18 2.11 1.93
N ALA A 37 11.77 2.26 3.20
CA ALA A 37 12.66 2.17 4.36
C ALA A 37 13.47 0.85 4.40
N TYR A 38 12.84 -0.25 3.97
CA TYR A 38 13.44 -1.59 3.96
C TYR A 38 13.84 -2.08 2.55
N LYS A 39 13.87 -1.18 1.56
CA LYS A 39 14.21 -1.47 0.16
C LYS A 39 13.29 -2.48 -0.52
N VAL A 40 12.04 -2.58 -0.07
CA VAL A 40 11.05 -3.47 -0.70
C VAL A 40 10.59 -2.88 -2.04
N SER A 41 10.41 -1.57 -2.16
CA SER A 41 9.98 -0.94 -3.41
C SER A 41 11.13 -0.55 -4.35
N GLN A 42 12.32 -1.13 -4.13
CA GLN A 42 13.51 -0.76 -4.89
C GLN A 42 13.35 -0.99 -6.40
N GLY A 43 13.53 0.09 -7.17
CA GLY A 43 13.42 0.11 -8.62
C GLY A 43 12.01 0.29 -9.18
N MET A 44 10.98 0.25 -8.32
CA MET A 44 9.58 0.30 -8.77
C MET A 44 9.20 1.68 -9.34
N LEU A 45 9.74 2.78 -8.79
CA LEU A 45 9.48 4.12 -9.34
C LEU A 45 10.01 4.25 -10.78
N ALA A 46 11.20 3.72 -11.05
CA ALA A 46 11.78 3.74 -12.39
C ALA A 46 10.98 2.87 -13.37
N GLU A 47 10.41 1.75 -12.91
CA GLU A 47 9.62 0.84 -13.72
C GLU A 47 8.20 1.36 -14.01
N PHE A 48 7.48 1.80 -12.98
CA PHE A 48 6.04 2.11 -13.07
C PHE A 48 5.71 3.61 -13.09
N GLY A 49 6.69 4.46 -12.77
CA GLY A 49 6.56 5.91 -12.79
C GLY A 49 5.80 6.51 -11.60
N PRO A 50 5.83 7.85 -11.48
CA PRO A 50 5.34 8.58 -10.30
C PRO A 50 3.82 8.57 -10.12
N LYS A 51 3.06 8.04 -11.09
CA LYS A 51 1.61 7.85 -10.97
C LYS A 51 1.23 6.53 -10.29
N ARG A 52 2.17 5.60 -10.17
CA ARG A 52 1.94 4.23 -9.69
C ARG A 52 2.79 3.88 -8.47
N VAL A 53 3.82 4.68 -8.18
CA VAL A 53 4.61 4.62 -6.95
C VAL A 53 4.68 6.04 -6.39
N ILE A 54 3.96 6.30 -5.29
CA ILE A 54 3.63 7.64 -4.82
C ILE A 54 4.14 7.84 -3.40
N ASP A 55 5.06 8.79 -3.22
CA ASP A 55 5.44 9.27 -1.89
C ASP A 55 4.33 10.12 -1.28
N THR A 56 4.03 9.86 -0.01
CA THR A 56 3.02 10.59 0.75
C THR A 56 3.66 11.42 1.87
N PRO A 57 3.02 12.50 2.34
CA PRO A 57 3.41 13.14 3.60
C PRO A 57 3.30 12.16 4.78
N ILE A 58 4.00 12.48 5.87
CA ILE A 58 3.90 11.79 7.18
C ILE A 58 2.53 12.13 7.79
N ALA A 59 1.51 11.40 7.34
CA ALA A 59 0.11 11.59 7.71
C ALA A 59 -0.68 10.30 7.41
N GLU A 60 -0.47 9.29 8.24
CA GLU A 60 -0.98 7.91 8.08
C GLU A 60 -2.49 7.85 7.89
N LEU A 61 -3.23 8.63 8.69
CA LEU A 61 -4.68 8.75 8.52
C LEU A 61 -5.04 9.32 7.13
N GLY A 62 -4.34 10.36 6.69
CA GLY A 62 -4.63 11.07 5.46
C GLY A 62 -4.39 10.21 4.22
N PHE A 63 -3.21 9.60 4.13
CA PHE A 63 -2.89 8.75 2.99
C PHE A 63 -3.66 7.42 3.00
N ALA A 64 -3.98 6.87 4.18
CA ALA A 64 -4.88 5.73 4.27
C ALA A 64 -6.29 6.09 3.79
N ALA A 65 -6.83 7.27 4.14
CA ALA A 65 -8.13 7.73 3.65
C ALA A 65 -8.15 7.89 2.12
N ILE A 66 -7.09 8.43 1.54
CA ILE A 66 -6.94 8.52 0.09
C ILE A 66 -6.92 7.12 -0.54
N GLY A 67 -6.16 6.19 0.01
CA GLY A 67 -6.13 4.80 -0.45
C GLY A 67 -7.51 4.14 -0.39
N VAL A 68 -8.23 4.31 0.72
CA VAL A 68 -9.59 3.77 0.87
C VAL A 68 -10.56 4.38 -0.15
N GLY A 69 -10.52 5.70 -0.35
CA GLY A 69 -11.33 6.37 -1.37
C GLY A 69 -10.99 5.90 -2.79
N ALA A 70 -9.70 5.72 -3.09
CA ALA A 70 -9.22 5.19 -4.38
C ALA A 70 -9.73 3.76 -4.62
N ALA A 71 -9.68 2.90 -3.59
CA ALA A 71 -10.18 1.53 -3.67
C ALA A 71 -11.69 1.48 -3.97
N GLN A 72 -12.47 2.33 -3.30
CA GLN A 72 -13.91 2.46 -3.54
C GLN A 72 -14.25 2.97 -4.95
N ASN A 73 -13.35 3.75 -5.55
CA ASN A 73 -13.48 4.25 -6.92
C ASN A 73 -12.86 3.29 -7.97
N GLY A 74 -12.56 2.05 -7.59
CA GLY A 74 -12.18 0.99 -8.52
C GLY A 74 -10.67 0.81 -8.73
N LEU A 75 -9.82 1.55 -8.00
CA LEU A 75 -8.38 1.28 -7.96
C LEU A 75 -8.06 0.16 -6.95
N ARG A 76 -6.79 -0.28 -6.92
CA ARG A 76 -6.31 -1.36 -6.05
C ARG A 76 -5.04 -0.94 -5.29
N PRO A 77 -5.15 0.01 -4.35
CA PRO A 77 -3.99 0.53 -3.64
C PRO A 77 -3.32 -0.50 -2.74
N VAL A 78 -1.99 -0.47 -2.75
CA VAL A 78 -1.12 -1.01 -1.71
C VAL A 78 -0.63 0.17 -0.89
N VAL A 79 -1.15 0.32 0.32
CA VAL A 79 -0.77 1.36 1.27
C VAL A 79 0.34 0.83 2.18
N GLU A 80 1.51 1.45 2.13
CA GLU A 80 2.67 1.09 2.95
C GLU A 80 2.89 2.13 4.06
N PHE A 81 2.86 1.68 5.31
CA PHE A 81 3.32 2.44 6.47
C PHE A 81 4.81 2.20 6.67
N MET A 82 5.57 3.24 7.04
CA MET A 82 7.01 3.09 7.36
C MET A 82 7.24 2.02 8.43
N THR A 83 6.38 1.96 9.44
CA THR A 83 6.28 0.89 10.43
C THR A 83 4.84 0.70 10.85
N TRP A 84 4.46 -0.54 11.17
CA TRP A 84 3.09 -0.86 11.61
C TRP A 84 2.71 -0.16 12.93
N ASN A 85 3.69 0.28 13.73
CA ASN A 85 3.43 1.07 14.94
C ASN A 85 2.67 2.37 14.65
N PHE A 86 2.87 2.96 13.46
CA PHE A 86 2.19 4.20 13.06
C PHE A 86 0.81 3.96 12.44
N ALA A 87 0.49 2.71 12.04
CA ALA A 87 -0.84 2.36 11.52
C ALA A 87 -1.97 2.59 12.53
N VAL A 88 -1.66 2.76 13.83
CA VAL A 88 -2.60 3.16 14.88
C VAL A 88 -3.33 4.47 14.51
N LEU A 89 -2.63 5.42 13.88
CA LEU A 89 -3.21 6.68 13.42
C LEU A 89 -4.23 6.49 12.29
N ALA A 90 -4.07 5.43 11.48
CA ALA A 90 -4.95 5.10 10.35
C ALA A 90 -6.10 4.13 10.71
N LEU A 91 -6.21 3.72 11.98
CA LEU A 91 -7.18 2.68 12.39
C LEU A 91 -8.63 3.02 12.06
N ASP A 92 -9.01 4.29 12.10
CA ASP A 92 -10.37 4.69 11.74
C ASP A 92 -10.69 4.34 10.27
N GLN A 93 -9.76 4.62 9.35
CA GLN A 93 -9.93 4.28 7.94
C GLN A 93 -9.89 2.77 7.70
N ILE A 94 -9.09 2.02 8.45
CA ILE A 94 -9.00 0.56 8.32
C ILE A 94 -10.26 -0.11 8.89
N LEU A 95 -10.62 0.20 10.13
CA LEU A 95 -11.66 -0.49 10.88
C LEU A 95 -13.06 0.05 10.59
N ASN A 96 -13.25 1.37 10.59
CA ASN A 96 -14.59 1.94 10.44
C ASN A 96 -14.99 2.15 8.99
N THR A 97 -14.02 2.28 8.08
CA THR A 97 -14.30 2.52 6.67
C THR A 97 -14.03 1.27 5.83
N ALA A 98 -12.76 0.95 5.54
CA ALA A 98 -12.37 -0.10 4.58
C ALA A 98 -13.03 -1.47 4.87
N SER A 99 -13.03 -1.90 6.13
CA SER A 99 -13.55 -3.22 6.51
C SER A 99 -15.09 -3.34 6.44
N LYS A 100 -15.82 -2.22 6.55
CA LYS A 100 -17.28 -2.21 6.70
C LYS A 100 -18.02 -1.79 5.44
N MET A 101 -17.35 -1.11 4.52
CA MET A 101 -17.99 -0.47 3.36
C MET A 101 -18.86 -1.40 2.52
N LEU A 102 -18.42 -2.64 2.29
CA LEU A 102 -19.22 -3.60 1.53
C LEU A 102 -20.55 -3.92 2.23
N ALA A 103 -20.52 -4.13 3.55
CA ALA A 103 -21.72 -4.42 4.32
C ALA A 103 -22.62 -3.19 4.47
N MET A 104 -22.04 -2.03 4.80
CA MET A 104 -22.78 -0.78 5.02
C MET A 104 -23.47 -0.26 3.75
N SER A 105 -22.88 -0.50 2.59
CA SER A 105 -23.45 -0.14 1.29
C SER A 105 -24.42 -1.20 0.74
N GLY A 106 -24.75 -2.25 1.49
CA GLY A 106 -25.60 -3.33 0.99
C GLY A 106 -25.00 -4.07 -0.21
N GLY A 107 -23.67 -4.15 -0.29
CA GLY A 107 -22.94 -4.80 -1.38
C GLY A 107 -22.62 -3.89 -2.58
N GLN A 108 -23.02 -2.62 -2.55
CA GLN A 108 -22.85 -1.71 -3.70
C GLN A 108 -21.42 -1.19 -3.87
N VAL A 109 -20.68 -1.01 -2.77
CA VAL A 109 -19.33 -0.43 -2.77
C VAL A 109 -18.34 -1.41 -2.15
N SER A 110 -17.41 -1.91 -2.97
CA SER A 110 -16.28 -2.72 -2.50
C SER A 110 -15.08 -1.85 -2.15
N CYS A 111 -14.15 -2.36 -1.32
CA CYS A 111 -12.92 -1.65 -0.96
C CYS A 111 -11.70 -2.59 -1.08
N PRO A 112 -11.26 -2.93 -2.30
CA PRO A 112 -10.09 -3.79 -2.52
C PRO A 112 -8.78 -3.03 -2.22
N ILE A 113 -8.25 -3.21 -1.02
CA ILE A 113 -7.06 -2.51 -0.53
C ILE A 113 -6.13 -3.45 0.25
N VAL A 114 -4.81 -3.21 0.16
CA VAL A 114 -3.81 -3.86 0.99
C VAL A 114 -3.15 -2.81 1.87
N PHE A 115 -3.14 -3.03 3.18
CA PHE A 115 -2.33 -2.27 4.13
C PHE A 115 -1.13 -3.12 4.53
N ARG A 116 0.07 -2.56 4.42
CA ARG A 116 1.31 -3.25 4.78
C ARG A 116 2.27 -2.34 5.52
N GLY A 117 3.16 -2.95 6.28
CA GLY A 117 4.24 -2.26 6.98
C GLY A 117 5.04 -3.29 7.76
N PRO A 118 6.33 -3.04 8.01
CA PRO A 118 7.15 -3.89 8.84
C PRO A 118 6.68 -3.78 10.30
N ASN A 119 6.83 -4.88 11.05
CA ASN A 119 6.59 -4.92 12.49
C ASN A 119 7.75 -5.67 13.16
N GLY A 120 8.01 -5.39 14.44
CA GLY A 120 9.16 -5.89 15.18
C GLY A 120 10.35 -4.92 15.18
N SER A 121 11.48 -5.39 15.70
CA SER A 121 12.70 -4.57 15.80
C SER A 121 13.18 -4.14 14.42
N ALA A 122 13.43 -2.85 14.24
CA ALA A 122 14.30 -2.38 13.18
C ALA A 122 15.72 -2.83 13.54
N GLY A 123 16.14 -3.95 12.94
CA GLY A 123 17.52 -4.43 13.02
C GLY A 123 18.38 -3.71 12.00
#